data_AF-A0A920I6Q3-F1
#
_entry.id   AF-A0A920I6Q3-F1
#
_cell.length_a   1.000
_cell.length_b   1.000
_cell.length_c   1.000
_cell.angle_alpha   90.00
_cell.angle_beta   90.00
_cell.angle_gamma   90.00
#
_symmetry.space_group_name_H-M   'P 1'
#
loop_
_entity.id
_entity.type
_entity.pdbx_description
1 polymer ?
#
loop_
_entity_poly.entity_id
_entity_poly.type
_entity_poly.pdbx_seq_one_letter_code
_entity_poly.pdbx_strand_id
1 'polypeptide(L)'
;MHCPRRRAVGWPDAERSIAHPYIDIAVDRQGADARRHVYEHVKEWPRDVLIAQMCAGVFGLIGFSGSPGRESEQLSFLSGIAPAYGDDWWLLSQLAFAQLEVGQLEQAETNIEAALDGNSDSAHSKHVKAHLFYEQLRDDEGWIT
;
A
#
# COMPACT_ATOMS: atom_id res chain seq x y z
N MET A 1 23.59 24.18 -8.38
CA MET A 1 22.33 24.78 -8.89
C MET A 1 21.28 24.66 -7.80
N HIS A 2 20.92 25.78 -7.16
CA HIS A 2 19.90 25.82 -6.10
C HIS A 2 18.65 26.46 -6.70
N CYS A 3 17.58 25.69 -6.86
CA CYS A 3 16.30 26.17 -7.38
C CYS A 3 15.51 26.80 -6.22
N PRO A 4 15.15 28.09 -6.25
CA PRO A 4 14.39 28.68 -5.16
C PRO A 4 12.93 28.21 -5.24
N ARG A 5 12.42 27.64 -4.14
CA ARG A 5 10.98 27.32 -3.98
C ARG A 5 10.17 28.62 -4.05
N ARG A 6 9.43 28.84 -5.14
CA ARG A 6 8.36 29.85 -5.17
C ARG A 6 7.25 29.40 -4.23
N ARG A 7 6.86 30.27 -3.28
CA ARG A 7 5.61 30.10 -2.54
C ARG A 7 4.45 30.30 -3.51
N ALA A 8 3.63 29.26 -3.70
CA ALA A 8 2.34 29.42 -4.33
C ALA A 8 1.46 30.26 -3.40
N VAL A 9 1.02 31.42 -3.88
CA VAL A 9 0.03 32.28 -3.23
C VAL A 9 -1.32 31.96 -3.87
N GLY A 10 -2.35 31.71 -3.05
CA GLY A 10 -3.75 31.75 -3.49
C GLY A 10 -4.55 30.45 -3.46
N TRP A 11 -4.27 29.52 -2.53
CA TRP A 11 -5.15 28.37 -2.29
C TRP A 11 -5.78 28.51 -0.89
N PRO A 12 -7.10 28.31 -0.72
CA PRO A 12 -7.72 28.29 0.61
C PRO A 12 -7.07 27.19 1.46
N ASP A 13 -6.74 27.52 2.71
CA ASP A 13 -5.89 26.71 3.60
C ASP A 13 -6.37 25.26 3.84
N ALA A 14 -7.64 24.96 3.53
CA ALA A 14 -8.24 23.63 3.68
C ALA A 14 -7.78 22.61 2.62
N GLU A 15 -7.27 23.05 1.47
CA GLU A 15 -6.81 22.20 0.37
C GLU A 15 -5.28 22.13 0.25
N ARG A 16 -4.55 22.64 1.24
CA ARG A 16 -3.17 22.19 1.47
C ARG A 16 -3.24 20.73 1.87
N SER A 17 -3.21 19.88 0.85
CA SER A 17 -3.16 18.42 0.90
C SER A 17 -2.69 17.93 2.27
N ILE A 18 -3.62 17.39 3.03
CA ILE A 18 -3.36 16.70 4.30
C ILE A 18 -2.16 15.75 4.18
N ALA A 19 -1.83 15.26 2.98
CA ALA A 19 -0.68 14.42 2.71
C ALA A 19 0.70 15.10 2.75
N HIS A 20 0.81 16.40 2.48
CA HIS A 20 2.09 17.11 2.35
C HIS A 20 3.04 16.95 3.55
N PRO A 21 2.60 17.11 4.82
CA PRO A 21 3.49 16.91 5.97
C PRO A 21 4.00 15.47 6.09
N TYR A 22 3.22 14.47 5.71
CA TYR A 22 3.60 13.06 5.79
C TYR A 22 4.68 12.70 4.76
N ILE A 23 4.53 13.24 3.55
CA ILE A 23 5.49 13.05 2.45
C ILE A 23 6.81 13.74 2.78
N ASP A 24 6.77 14.97 3.31
CA ASP A 24 7.99 15.69 3.70
C ASP A 24 8.79 14.93 4.78
N ILE A 25 8.11 14.41 5.82
CA ILE A 25 8.76 13.61 6.89
C ILE A 25 9.34 12.30 6.34
N ALA A 26 8.65 11.64 5.41
CA ALA A 26 9.14 10.42 4.77
C ALA A 26 10.42 10.67 3.96
N VAL A 27 10.50 11.79 3.24
CA VAL A 27 11.67 12.17 2.42
C VAL A 27 12.86 12.58 3.30
N ASP A 28 12.62 13.19 4.46
CA ASP A 28 13.67 13.65 5.38
C ASP A 28 14.28 12.53 6.26
N ARG A 29 14.18 11.27 5.84
CA ARG A 29 14.70 10.06 6.53
C ARG A 29 14.09 9.80 7.91
N GLN A 30 12.94 10.40 8.22
CA GLN A 30 12.22 10.18 9.47
C GLN A 30 11.13 9.11 9.28
N GLY A 31 11.52 7.95 8.72
CA GLY A 31 10.57 6.90 8.31
C GLY A 31 9.71 6.35 9.45
N ALA A 32 10.27 6.24 10.66
CA ALA A 32 9.51 5.80 11.84
C ALA A 32 8.42 6.81 12.26
N ASP A 33 8.73 8.10 12.24
CA ASP A 33 7.75 9.16 12.55
C ASP A 33 6.70 9.31 11.46
N ALA A 34 7.11 9.23 10.18
CA ALA A 34 6.18 9.20 9.06
C ALA A 34 5.18 8.06 9.20
N ARG A 35 5.67 6.85 9.52
CA ARG A 35 4.83 5.67 9.73
C ARG A 35 3.85 5.88 10.88
N ARG A 36 4.31 6.36 12.05
CA ARG A 36 3.44 6.67 13.18
C ARG A 36 2.33 7.64 12.77
N HIS A 37 2.65 8.68 12.02
CA HIS A 37 1.64 9.62 11.53
C HIS A 37 0.64 8.97 10.57
N VAL A 38 1.09 8.12 9.62
CA VAL A 38 0.18 7.36 8.74
C VAL A 38 -0.81 6.53 9.57
N TYR A 39 -0.33 5.82 10.60
CA TYR A 39 -1.19 5.04 11.50
C TYR A 39 -2.24 5.89 12.22
N GLU A 40 -1.91 7.09 12.68
CA GLU A 40 -2.90 7.99 13.28
C GLU A 40 -3.90 8.52 12.25
N HIS A 41 -3.43 8.86 11.05
CA HIS A 41 -4.27 9.39 9.97
C HIS A 41 -5.37 8.40 9.56
N VAL A 42 -5.00 7.15 9.32
CA VAL A 42 -5.95 6.14 8.83
C VAL A 42 -6.99 5.72 9.87
N LYS A 43 -6.83 6.09 11.16
CA LYS A 43 -7.90 5.90 12.16
C LYS A 43 -9.11 6.78 11.88
N GLU A 44 -8.87 8.00 11.39
CA GLU A 44 -9.92 8.98 11.12
C GLU A 44 -10.33 8.97 9.63
N TRP A 45 -9.36 8.77 8.72
CA TRP A 45 -9.57 8.70 7.28
C TRP A 45 -9.01 7.40 6.68
N PRO A 46 -9.60 6.24 7.00
CA PRO A 46 -9.07 4.95 6.56
C PRO A 46 -9.03 4.81 5.04
N ARG A 47 -9.94 5.49 4.31
CA ARG A 47 -10.07 5.49 2.84
C ARG A 47 -9.19 6.51 2.11
N ASP A 48 -8.32 7.24 2.81
CA ASP A 48 -7.33 8.10 2.15
C ASP A 48 -6.21 7.24 1.57
N VAL A 49 -6.43 6.75 0.34
CA VAL A 49 -5.51 5.84 -0.36
C VAL A 49 -4.12 6.45 -0.54
N LEU A 50 -4.01 7.78 -0.73
CA LEU A 50 -2.71 8.44 -0.89
C LEU A 50 -1.85 8.30 0.37
N ILE A 51 -2.47 8.41 1.54
CA ILE A 51 -1.78 8.23 2.82
C ILE A 51 -1.59 6.75 3.16
N ALA A 52 -2.62 5.92 2.99
CA ALA A 52 -2.54 4.50 3.28
C ALA A 52 -1.47 3.79 2.42
N GLN A 53 -1.31 4.21 1.15
CA GLN A 53 -0.29 3.69 0.23
C GLN A 53 1.13 3.81 0.76
N MET A 54 1.41 4.82 1.59
CA MET A 54 2.72 5.04 2.20
C MET A 54 3.16 3.87 3.09
N CYS A 55 2.22 3.15 3.72
CA CYS A 55 2.52 1.95 4.51
C CYS A 55 2.16 0.64 3.78
N ALA A 56 1.23 0.69 2.82
CA ALA A 56 0.74 -0.49 2.11
C ALA A 56 1.73 -1.09 1.10
N GLY A 57 2.59 -0.29 0.47
CA GLY A 57 3.46 -0.75 -0.62
C GLY A 57 4.75 -1.44 -0.14
N VAL A 58 5.31 -2.33 -0.97
CA VAL A 58 6.62 -2.99 -0.72
C VAL A 58 7.77 -1.99 -0.57
N PHE A 59 7.71 -0.87 -1.30
CA PHE A 59 8.65 0.26 -1.18
C PHE A 59 8.16 1.34 -0.21
N GLY A 60 7.11 1.06 0.55
CA GLY A 60 6.55 1.95 1.55
C GLY A 60 7.35 1.94 2.86
N LEU A 61 6.86 2.73 3.81
CA LEU A 61 7.46 2.94 5.13
C LEU A 61 7.59 1.67 5.95
N ILE A 62 6.71 0.67 5.75
CA ILE A 62 6.81 -0.65 6.41
C ILE A 62 7.77 -1.56 5.62
N GLY A 63 7.51 -1.80 4.34
CA GLY A 63 8.28 -2.73 3.52
C GLY A 63 9.76 -2.37 3.37
N PHE A 64 10.08 -1.07 3.33
CA PHE A 64 11.46 -0.57 3.24
C PHE A 64 12.10 -0.20 4.60
N SER A 65 11.45 -0.55 5.72
CA SER A 65 11.95 -0.21 7.07
C SER A 65 13.20 -0.99 7.49
N GLY A 66 13.47 -2.14 6.86
CA GLY A 66 14.51 -3.08 7.29
C GLY A 66 14.24 -3.75 8.64
N SER A 67 13.05 -3.59 9.20
CA SER A 67 12.66 -4.18 10.49
C SER A 67 12.36 -5.68 10.33
N PRO A 68 12.83 -6.55 11.24
CA PRO A 68 12.39 -7.94 11.29
C PRO A 68 10.86 -8.02 11.47
N GLY A 69 10.19 -8.87 10.69
CA GLY A 69 8.73 -9.07 10.78
C GLY A 69 7.88 -7.96 10.14
N ARG A 70 8.48 -7.12 9.29
CA ARG A 70 7.79 -6.07 8.54
C ARG A 70 6.66 -6.62 7.65
N GLU A 71 6.78 -7.85 7.16
CA GLU A 71 5.77 -8.52 6.33
C GLU A 71 4.49 -8.73 7.16
N SER A 72 4.63 -9.25 8.38
CA SER A 72 3.54 -9.38 9.34
C SER A 72 2.97 -8.03 9.78
N GLU A 73 3.82 -7.00 9.93
CA GLU A 73 3.37 -5.64 10.24
C GLU A 73 2.52 -5.07 9.10
N GLN A 74 2.94 -5.26 7.85
CA GLN A 74 2.20 -4.78 6.68
C GLN A 74 0.84 -5.48 6.56
N LEU A 75 0.79 -6.80 6.78
CA LEU A 75 -0.46 -7.54 6.82
C LEU A 75 -1.38 -7.01 7.93
N SER A 76 -0.84 -6.77 9.13
CA SER A 76 -1.60 -6.21 10.26
C SER A 76 -2.16 -4.82 9.93
N PHE A 77 -1.36 -3.94 9.34
CA PHE A 77 -1.79 -2.61 8.92
C PHE A 77 -2.96 -2.67 7.91
N LEU A 78 -2.80 -3.46 6.85
CA LEU A 78 -3.82 -3.60 5.81
C LEU A 78 -5.09 -4.25 6.34
N SER A 79 -4.96 -5.30 7.16
CA SER A 79 -6.10 -5.95 7.81
C SER A 79 -6.86 -4.99 8.73
N GLY A 80 -6.15 -4.08 9.41
CA GLY A 80 -6.74 -3.10 10.30
C GLY A 80 -7.61 -2.07 9.58
N ILE A 81 -7.23 -1.66 8.36
CA ILE A 81 -8.03 -0.72 7.56
C ILE A 81 -9.09 -1.42 6.70
N ALA A 82 -8.98 -2.74 6.50
CA ALA A 82 -9.83 -3.50 5.59
C ALA A 82 -11.36 -3.32 5.78
N PRO A 83 -11.90 -3.28 7.01
CA PRO A 83 -13.34 -3.09 7.22
C PRO A 83 -13.89 -1.80 6.60
N ALA A 84 -13.05 -0.77 6.39
CA ALA A 84 -13.48 0.48 5.78
C ALA A 84 -13.59 0.40 4.25
N TYR A 85 -13.00 -0.60 3.59
CA TYR A 85 -12.88 -0.65 2.14
C TYR A 85 -13.93 -1.54 1.46
N GLY A 86 -14.40 -2.60 2.11
CA GLY A 86 -15.27 -3.58 1.46
C GLY A 86 -14.52 -4.27 0.31
N ASP A 87 -15.17 -4.39 -0.85
CA ASP A 87 -14.62 -5.08 -2.03
C ASP A 87 -13.75 -4.18 -2.93
N ASP A 88 -13.08 -3.19 -2.34
CA ASP A 88 -12.22 -2.27 -3.09
C ASP A 88 -11.00 -3.00 -3.65
N TRP A 89 -10.85 -2.99 -4.98
CA TRP A 89 -9.81 -3.73 -5.69
C TRP A 89 -8.39 -3.32 -5.29
N TRP A 90 -8.16 -2.05 -4.93
CA TRP A 90 -6.83 -1.59 -4.54
C TRP A 90 -6.44 -2.24 -3.22
N LEU A 91 -7.32 -2.17 -2.22
CA LEU A 91 -7.02 -2.78 -0.93
C LEU A 91 -6.87 -4.30 -1.06
N LEU A 92 -7.78 -4.97 -1.77
CA LEU A 92 -7.73 -6.42 -1.95
C LEU A 92 -6.41 -6.85 -2.60
N SER A 93 -5.91 -6.11 -3.58
CA SER A 93 -4.60 -6.35 -4.19
C SER A 93 -3.44 -6.18 -3.20
N GLN A 94 -3.47 -5.14 -2.35
CA GLN A 94 -2.45 -4.92 -1.33
C GLN A 94 -2.49 -6.02 -0.26
N LEU A 95 -3.69 -6.43 0.15
CA LEU A 95 -3.91 -7.46 1.16
C LEU A 95 -3.43 -8.83 0.66
N ALA A 96 -3.72 -9.17 -0.60
CA ALA A 96 -3.21 -10.38 -1.24
C ALA A 96 -1.67 -10.41 -1.27
N PHE A 97 -1.03 -9.28 -1.60
CA PHE A 97 0.42 -9.17 -1.51
C PHE A 97 0.92 -9.37 -0.06
N ALA A 98 0.35 -8.70 0.93
CA ALA A 98 0.81 -8.88 2.30
C ALA A 98 0.57 -10.30 2.85
N GLN A 99 -0.47 -10.99 2.37
CA GLN A 99 -0.77 -12.38 2.71
C GLN A 99 0.25 -13.35 2.10
N LEU A 100 0.61 -13.19 0.83
CA LEU A 100 1.59 -14.07 0.18
C LEU A 100 2.96 -13.98 0.85
N GLU A 101 3.38 -12.78 1.25
CA GLU A 101 4.67 -12.54 1.94
C GLU A 101 4.77 -13.25 3.30
N VAL A 102 3.65 -13.61 3.92
CA VAL A 102 3.60 -14.40 5.17
C VAL A 102 3.14 -15.85 4.95
N GLY A 103 3.01 -16.29 3.69
CA GLY A 103 2.64 -17.66 3.32
C GLY A 103 1.14 -17.98 3.38
N GLN A 104 0.26 -16.98 3.47
CA GLN A 104 -1.20 -17.15 3.44
C GLN A 104 -1.72 -17.26 1.99
N LEU A 105 -1.23 -18.26 1.25
CA LEU A 105 -1.41 -18.34 -0.21
C LEU A 105 -2.88 -18.48 -0.64
N GLU A 106 -3.69 -19.29 0.06
CA GLU A 106 -5.11 -19.47 -0.28
C GLU A 106 -5.92 -18.17 -0.09
N GLN A 107 -5.61 -17.42 0.97
CA GLN A 107 -6.27 -16.14 1.23
C GLN A 107 -5.81 -15.09 0.21
N ALA A 108 -4.52 -15.10 -0.14
CA ALA A 108 -3.97 -14.25 -1.18
C ALA A 108 -4.64 -14.52 -2.54
N GLU A 109 -4.86 -15.79 -2.91
CA GLU A 109 -5.56 -16.20 -4.13
C GLU A 109 -6.99 -15.66 -4.15
N THR A 110 -7.74 -15.84 -3.07
CA THR A 110 -9.11 -15.34 -2.96
C THR A 110 -9.17 -13.82 -3.18
N ASN A 111 -8.29 -13.08 -2.52
CA ASN A 111 -8.27 -11.62 -2.59
C ASN A 111 -7.78 -11.10 -3.94
N ILE A 112 -6.79 -11.76 -4.58
CA ILE A 112 -6.26 -11.27 -5.85
C ILE A 112 -7.21 -11.50 -7.02
N GLU A 113 -7.96 -12.61 -7.01
CA GLU A 113 -9.02 -12.84 -8.00
C GLU A 113 -10.12 -11.79 -7.86
N ALA A 114 -10.59 -11.51 -6.63
CA ALA A 114 -11.59 -10.46 -6.39
C ALA A 114 -11.08 -9.06 -6.78
N ALA A 115 -9.79 -8.77 -6.56
CA ALA A 115 -9.18 -7.52 -7.01
C ALA A 115 -9.17 -7.39 -8.55
N LEU A 116 -8.87 -8.48 -9.27
CA LEU A 116 -8.87 -8.50 -10.74
C LEU A 116 -10.28 -8.45 -11.33
N ASP A 117 -11.27 -9.03 -10.65
CA ASP A 117 -12.68 -8.85 -11.00
C ASP A 117 -13.12 -7.39 -10.87
N GLY A 118 -12.62 -6.68 -9.85
CA GLY A 118 -12.88 -5.26 -9.65
C GLY A 118 -12.11 -4.34 -10.61
N ASN A 119 -10.89 -4.71 -11.01
CA ASN A 119 -10.08 -4.00 -11.99
C ASN A 119 -9.08 -4.91 -12.73
N SER A 120 -9.49 -5.45 -13.87
CA SER A 120 -8.67 -6.35 -14.69
C SER A 120 -7.44 -5.69 -15.30
N ASP A 121 -7.39 -4.37 -15.38
CA ASP A 121 -6.26 -3.62 -15.96
C ASP A 121 -5.21 -3.21 -14.92
N SER A 122 -5.42 -3.55 -13.64
CA SER A 122 -4.46 -3.31 -12.57
C SER A 122 -3.16 -4.10 -12.81
N ALA A 123 -2.13 -3.39 -13.27
CA ALA A 123 -0.78 -3.96 -13.45
C ALA A 123 -0.21 -4.50 -12.13
N HIS A 124 -0.49 -3.84 -11.01
CA HIS A 124 -0.07 -4.33 -9.70
C HIS A 124 -0.77 -5.65 -9.35
N SER A 125 -2.08 -5.76 -9.57
CA SER A 125 -2.82 -6.99 -9.26
C SER A 125 -2.39 -8.16 -10.15
N LYS A 126 -2.15 -7.89 -11.43
CA LYS A 126 -1.54 -8.86 -12.35
C LYS A 126 -0.17 -9.33 -11.88
N HIS A 127 0.68 -8.41 -11.41
CA HIS A 127 1.98 -8.75 -10.84
C HIS A 127 1.86 -9.62 -9.59
N VAL A 128 0.97 -9.28 -8.65
CA VAL A 128 0.73 -10.07 -7.43
C VAL A 128 0.24 -11.47 -7.78
N LYS A 129 -0.64 -11.61 -8.79
CA LYS A 129 -1.10 -12.93 -9.27
C LYS A 129 0.05 -13.77 -9.85
N ALA A 130 0.93 -13.17 -10.64
CA ALA A 130 2.13 -13.86 -11.12
C ALA A 130 3.06 -14.29 -9.96
N HIS A 131 3.19 -13.46 -8.92
CA HIS A 131 3.95 -13.80 -7.73
C HIS A 131 3.36 -15.00 -6.99
N LEU A 132 2.04 -15.04 -6.85
CA LEU A 132 1.32 -16.15 -6.23
C LEU A 132 1.53 -17.47 -6.99
N PHE A 133 1.46 -17.44 -8.33
CA PHE A 133 1.75 -18.62 -9.15
C PHE A 133 3.16 -19.16 -8.93
N TYR A 134 4.15 -18.27 -8.83
CA TYR A 134 5.53 -18.66 -8.51
C TYR A 134 5.64 -19.35 -7.15
N GLU A 135 5.04 -18.78 -6.10
CA GLU A 135 5.06 -19.35 -4.74
C GLU A 135 4.35 -20.71 -4.65
N GLN A 136 3.33 -20.94 -5.48
CA GLN A 136 2.60 -22.21 -5.56
C GLN A 136 3.26 -23.25 -6.47
N LEU A 137 4.41 -22.94 -7.08
CA LEU A 137 5.07 -23.79 -8.09
C LEU A 137 4.18 -24.09 -9.31
N ARG A 138 3.35 -23.12 -9.71
CA ARG A 138 2.52 -23.13 -10.92
C ARG A 138 3.12 -22.20 -11.98
N ASP A 139 4.41 -22.37 -12.24
CA ASP A 139 5.21 -21.48 -13.08
C ASP A 139 4.78 -21.48 -14.57
N ASP A 140 4.11 -22.54 -15.02
CA ASP A 140 3.48 -22.64 -16.34
C ASP A 140 2.19 -21.82 -16.50
N GLU A 141 1.50 -21.53 -15.39
CA GLU A 141 0.28 -20.70 -15.34
C GLU A 141 0.60 -19.19 -15.12
N GLY A 142 1.85 -18.85 -14.81
CA GLY A 142 2.29 -17.49 -14.41
C GLY A 142 2.30 -16.42 -15.52
N TRP A 143 2.01 -16.77 -16.77
CA TRP A 143 2.03 -15.84 -17.89
C TRP A 143 0.75 -14.99 -17.90
N ILE A 144 0.89 -13.70 -17.58
CA ILE A 144 -0.21 -12.72 -17.66
C ILE A 144 -0.55 -12.52 -19.15
N THR A 145 -1.63 -13.13 -19.64
CA THR A 145 -2.19 -12.91 -20.99
C THR A 145 -3.06 -11.66 -21.04
#